data_AF-A0A5J4QM20-F1
#
_entry.id   AF-A0A5J4QM20-F1
#
_cell.length_a   1.000
_cell.length_b   1.000
_cell.length_c   1.000
_cell.angle_alpha   90.00
_cell.angle_beta   90.00
_cell.angle_gamma   90.00
#
_symmetry.space_group_name_H-M   'P 1'
#
loop_
_entity.id
_entity.type
_entity.pdbx_description
1 polymer ?
#
loop_
_entity_poly.entity_id
_entity_poly.type
_entity_poly.pdbx_seq_one_letter_code
_entity_poly.pdbx_strand_id
1 'polypeptide(L)'
;MDNKTDSDRDANVSVDTEKTTIAADTYEVLESIIPAGDLFGYTRIKVYNAAELDVITRSLYLKINNSAELLAGPAPYDACVLLWNNSVVRPTVANNIRTYNFLIQSGVGFSSTSAANYSPAAHKLILKVLGWEDLPSYAIIYVGDAYKAYAAKIADYIAAYNAANPGNPLLHDDGGLKGQPIQARVY
;
A
#
# COMPACT_ATOMS: atom_id res chain seq x y z
N MET A 1 -7.43 30.99 25.53
CA MET A 1 -8.68 31.16 24.79
C MET A 1 -8.87 29.91 23.96
N ASP A 2 -9.94 29.16 24.20
CA ASP A 2 -10.32 28.02 23.36
C ASP A 2 -11.08 28.58 22.15
N ASN A 3 -10.45 28.61 20.97
CA ASN A 3 -11.04 29.10 19.73
C ASN A 3 -11.93 28.03 19.06
N LYS A 4 -12.90 27.53 19.83
CA LYS A 4 -13.86 26.50 19.43
C LYS A 4 -15.18 27.18 19.04
N THR A 5 -15.80 26.68 17.97
CA THR A 5 -17.12 27.12 17.47
C THR A 5 -18.14 26.01 17.65
N ASP A 6 -19.43 26.32 17.61
CA ASP A 6 -20.54 25.35 17.64
C ASP A 6 -20.96 24.85 16.25
N SER A 7 -20.21 25.26 15.22
CA SER A 7 -20.40 24.87 13.82
C SER A 7 -19.08 24.40 13.20
N ASP A 8 -19.19 23.51 12.23
CA ASP A 8 -18.07 23.06 11.40
C ASP A 8 -17.50 24.24 10.62
N ARG A 9 -16.18 24.31 10.54
CA ARG A 9 -15.46 25.36 9.81
C ARG A 9 -14.71 24.76 8.64
N ASP A 10 -14.69 25.50 7.54
CA ASP A 10 -13.86 25.15 6.38
C ASP A 10 -12.38 25.41 6.69
N ALA A 11 -11.54 24.38 6.51
CA ALA A 11 -10.10 24.50 6.61
C ALA A 11 -9.44 25.11 5.36
N ASN A 12 -10.22 25.29 4.28
CA ASN A 12 -9.87 25.91 3.00
C ASN A 12 -8.52 25.41 2.44
N VAL A 13 -8.47 24.12 2.15
CA VAL A 13 -7.30 23.47 1.56
C VAL A 13 -7.43 23.39 0.03
N SER A 14 -6.36 23.77 -0.66
CA SER A 14 -6.23 23.69 -2.12
C SER A 14 -5.02 22.84 -2.52
N VAL A 15 -5.03 22.30 -3.74
CA VAL A 15 -3.85 21.62 -4.31
C VAL A 15 -2.89 22.64 -4.92
N ASP A 16 -1.61 22.55 -4.57
CA ASP A 16 -0.52 23.25 -5.27
C ASP A 16 -0.12 22.41 -6.48
N THR A 17 -0.69 22.73 -7.65
CA THR A 17 -0.49 21.99 -8.90
C THR A 17 0.92 22.13 -9.46
N GLU A 18 1.67 23.16 -9.04
CA GLU A 18 3.05 23.37 -9.51
C GLU A 18 4.03 22.44 -8.81
N LYS A 19 3.75 22.06 -7.55
CA LYS A 19 4.60 21.14 -6.75
C LYS A 19 4.11 19.70 -6.72
N THR A 20 2.84 19.49 -7.03
CA THR A 20 2.22 18.15 -7.10
C THR A 20 2.79 17.38 -8.27
N THR A 21 3.25 16.14 -8.01
CA THR A 21 3.86 15.29 -9.06
C THR A 21 2.96 14.15 -9.49
N ILE A 22 1.91 13.86 -8.74
CA ILE A 22 0.89 12.87 -9.11
C ILE A 22 -0.14 13.49 -10.08
N ALA A 23 -0.63 12.70 -11.04
CA ALA A 23 -1.70 13.14 -11.95
C ALA A 23 -3.05 13.39 -11.23
N ALA A 24 -3.81 14.38 -11.70
CA ALA A 24 -5.04 14.85 -11.03
C ALA A 24 -6.20 13.83 -11.02
N ASP A 25 -6.18 12.84 -11.92
CA ASP A 25 -7.15 11.75 -12.00
C ASP A 25 -6.85 10.59 -11.02
N THR A 26 -5.76 10.68 -10.26
CA THR A 26 -5.30 9.63 -9.33
C THR A 26 -5.53 9.96 -7.86
N TYR A 27 -6.20 11.07 -7.57
CA TYR A 27 -6.69 11.41 -6.24
C TYR A 27 -7.98 12.22 -6.30
N GLU A 28 -8.68 12.30 -5.16
CA GLU A 28 -9.86 13.12 -4.97
C GLU A 28 -9.79 13.73 -3.56
N VAL A 29 -9.79 15.07 -3.47
CA VAL A 29 -9.94 15.76 -2.19
C VAL A 29 -11.43 15.80 -1.87
N LEU A 30 -11.84 15.05 -0.85
CA LEU A 30 -13.26 14.86 -0.53
C LEU A 30 -13.81 16.00 0.32
N GLU A 31 -13.11 16.34 1.39
CA GLU A 31 -13.49 17.42 2.30
C GLU A 31 -12.28 17.91 3.10
N SER A 32 -12.38 19.12 3.62
CA SER A 32 -11.42 19.71 4.54
C SER A 32 -12.15 20.52 5.61
N ILE A 33 -12.30 19.95 6.80
CA ILE A 33 -13.17 20.52 7.84
C ILE A 33 -12.48 20.56 9.20
N ILE A 34 -12.84 21.55 10.01
CA ILE A 34 -12.59 21.60 11.45
C ILE A 34 -13.95 21.42 12.13
N PRO A 35 -14.23 20.25 12.73
CA PRO A 35 -15.53 19.97 13.33
C PRO A 35 -15.93 20.96 14.43
N ALA A 36 -17.24 21.14 14.60
CA ALA A 36 -17.80 21.90 15.72
C ALA A 36 -17.25 21.39 17.07
N GLY A 37 -16.85 22.32 17.94
CA GLY A 37 -16.28 22.04 19.26
C GLY A 37 -14.80 21.65 19.26
N ASP A 38 -14.22 21.39 18.09
CA ASP A 38 -12.84 20.93 17.95
C ASP A 38 -11.88 22.06 17.57
N LEU A 39 -10.61 21.87 17.97
CA LEU A 39 -9.49 22.73 17.59
C LEU A 39 -8.72 22.18 16.39
N PHE A 40 -8.90 20.89 16.08
CA PHE A 40 -8.18 20.20 15.02
C PHE A 40 -9.16 19.73 13.95
N GLY A 41 -8.79 19.98 12.70
CA GLY A 41 -9.52 19.50 11.54
C GLY A 41 -8.80 18.38 10.81
N TYR A 42 -9.38 17.96 9.68
CA TYR A 42 -8.79 16.98 8.79
C TYR A 42 -9.10 17.32 7.33
N THR A 43 -8.23 16.84 6.43
CA THR A 43 -8.52 16.76 5.00
C THR A 43 -8.61 15.29 4.61
N ARG A 44 -9.73 14.88 4.04
CA ARG A 44 -9.93 13.50 3.58
C ARG A 44 -9.62 13.40 2.11
N ILE A 45 -8.74 12.46 1.76
CA ILE A 45 -8.24 12.27 0.40
C ILE A 45 -8.43 10.81 0.02
N LYS A 46 -9.09 10.58 -1.11
CA LYS A 46 -9.14 9.27 -1.74
C LYS A 46 -8.00 9.20 -2.75
N VAL A 47 -7.21 8.13 -2.69
CA VAL A 47 -6.09 7.89 -3.61
C VAL A 47 -6.36 6.65 -4.45
N TYR A 48 -5.92 6.67 -5.71
CA TYR A 48 -6.07 5.57 -6.65
C TYR A 48 -4.71 4.92 -6.92
N ASN A 49 -4.72 3.59 -7.15
CA ASN A 49 -3.50 2.85 -7.47
C ASN A 49 -3.16 2.98 -8.96
N ALA A 50 -2.43 4.03 -9.31
CA ALA A 50 -1.93 4.27 -10.67
C ALA A 50 -0.68 3.43 -10.99
N ALA A 51 -0.52 3.01 -12.25
CA ALA A 51 0.59 2.14 -12.68
C ALA A 51 1.99 2.75 -12.41
N GLU A 52 2.13 4.07 -12.47
CA GLU A 52 3.40 4.73 -12.16
C GLU A 52 3.86 4.53 -10.69
N LEU A 53 2.92 4.31 -9.77
CA LEU A 53 3.23 4.12 -8.34
C LEU A 53 3.98 2.81 -8.07
N ASP A 54 4.04 1.89 -9.02
CA ASP A 54 4.85 0.67 -8.89
C ASP A 54 6.36 0.94 -8.97
N VAL A 55 6.77 2.10 -9.50
CA VAL A 55 8.19 2.43 -9.73
C VAL A 55 8.65 3.74 -9.11
N ILE A 56 7.74 4.65 -8.76
CA ILE A 56 8.10 5.97 -8.23
C ILE A 56 7.18 6.41 -7.08
N THR A 57 7.78 7.09 -6.09
CA THR A 57 7.03 7.84 -5.07
C THR A 57 6.58 9.17 -5.65
N ARG A 58 5.28 9.44 -5.53
CA ARG A 58 4.66 10.67 -5.99
C ARG A 58 4.17 11.49 -4.82
N SER A 59 3.97 12.77 -5.07
CA SER A 59 3.57 13.78 -4.10
C SER A 59 2.27 14.46 -4.50
N LEU A 60 1.41 14.68 -3.50
CA LEU A 60 0.31 15.64 -3.54
C LEU A 60 0.63 16.76 -2.55
N TYR A 61 0.81 17.97 -3.07
CA TYR A 61 1.04 19.16 -2.25
C TYR A 61 -0.28 19.87 -1.98
N LEU A 62 -0.57 20.05 -0.70
CA LEU A 62 -1.75 20.73 -0.21
C LEU A 62 -1.33 22.03 0.45
N LYS A 63 -2.08 23.10 0.17
CA LYS A 63 -1.89 24.42 0.75
C LYS A 63 -3.13 24.83 1.52
N ILE A 64 -2.92 25.25 2.77
CA ILE A 64 -3.93 25.84 3.63
C ILE A 64 -4.04 27.32 3.26
N ASN A 65 -5.24 27.77 2.96
CA ASN A 65 -5.53 29.17 2.64
C ASN A 65 -6.30 29.84 3.78
N ASN A 66 -6.41 31.16 3.73
CA ASN A 66 -7.32 31.88 4.60
C ASN A 66 -8.76 31.41 4.31
N SER A 67 -9.49 31.00 5.34
CA SER A 67 -10.94 30.80 5.25
C SER A 67 -11.67 32.08 5.67
N ALA A 68 -13.01 32.06 5.66
CA ALA A 68 -13.81 33.17 6.14
C ALA A 68 -13.59 33.46 7.64
N GLU A 69 -13.18 32.45 8.41
CA GLU A 69 -13.11 32.50 9.87
C GLU A 69 -11.68 32.38 10.42
N LEU A 70 -10.76 31.81 9.64
CA LEU A 70 -9.40 31.51 10.08
C LEU A 70 -8.38 32.01 9.07
N LEU A 71 -7.31 32.63 9.58
CA LEU A 71 -6.14 32.96 8.78
C LEU A 71 -5.24 31.72 8.68
N ALA A 72 -4.66 31.53 7.50
CA ALA A 72 -3.60 30.54 7.32
C ALA A 72 -2.42 30.87 8.24
N GLY A 73 -1.77 29.82 8.74
CA GLY A 73 -0.54 29.96 9.52
C GLY A 73 0.60 30.56 8.68
N PRO A 74 1.68 31.02 9.33
CA PRO A 74 2.88 31.44 8.61
C PRO A 74 3.53 30.23 7.91
N ALA A 75 4.21 30.47 6.79
CA ALA A 75 5.16 29.51 6.25
C ALA A 75 6.18 29.13 7.35
N PRO A 76 6.48 27.83 7.57
CA PRO A 76 6.21 26.66 6.73
C PRO A 76 4.97 25.82 7.09
N TYR A 77 4.08 26.32 7.96
CA TYR A 77 2.97 25.52 8.52
C TYR A 77 1.67 25.59 7.69
N ASP A 78 1.71 26.28 6.55
CA ASP A 78 0.58 26.44 5.62
C ASP A 78 0.55 25.37 4.53
N ALA A 79 1.44 24.38 4.59
CA ALA A 79 1.53 23.32 3.59
C ALA A 79 1.61 21.93 4.21
N CYS A 80 1.01 20.96 3.53
CA CYS A 80 1.12 19.54 3.83
C CYS A 80 1.47 18.80 2.54
N VAL A 81 2.29 17.74 2.65
CA VAL A 81 2.69 16.91 1.51
C VAL A 81 2.34 15.46 1.82
N LEU A 82 1.48 14.88 1.00
CA LEU A 82 1.24 13.44 1.01
C LEU A 82 2.18 12.78 0.00
N LEU A 83 2.96 11.80 0.45
CA LEU A 83 3.90 11.03 -0.37
C LEU A 83 3.47 9.57 -0.37
N TRP A 84 3.28 8.95 -1.54
CA TRP A 84 2.95 7.54 -1.63
C TRP A 84 3.49 6.87 -2.89
N ASN A 85 3.62 5.56 -2.81
CA ASN A 85 3.88 4.63 -3.90
C ASN A 85 3.13 3.32 -3.59
N ASN A 86 3.23 2.34 -4.49
CA ASN A 86 2.69 1.00 -4.30
C ASN A 86 3.80 0.01 -3.89
N SER A 87 4.87 0.44 -3.22
CA SER A 87 5.96 -0.48 -2.84
C SER A 87 5.61 -1.26 -1.57
N VAL A 88 5.95 -2.54 -1.55
CA VAL A 88 5.95 -3.36 -0.33
C VAL A 88 7.38 -3.46 0.21
N VAL A 89 7.51 -3.42 1.53
CA VAL A 89 8.83 -3.54 2.18
C VAL A 89 9.37 -4.96 1.95
N ARG A 90 10.54 -5.05 1.33
CA ARG A 90 11.22 -6.34 1.15
C ARG A 90 11.53 -6.95 2.53
N PRO A 91 11.14 -8.20 2.81
CA PRO A 91 11.46 -8.84 4.07
C PRO A 91 12.98 -9.03 4.20
N THR A 92 13.54 -8.48 5.28
CA THR A 92 14.97 -8.62 5.62
C THR A 92 15.19 -9.60 6.78
N VAL A 93 14.14 -9.87 7.56
CA VAL A 93 14.17 -10.78 8.70
C VAL A 93 13.95 -12.22 8.22
N ALA A 94 14.84 -13.12 8.65
CA ALA A 94 14.86 -14.53 8.24
C ALA A 94 13.50 -15.24 8.39
N ASN A 95 12.75 -14.94 9.45
CA ASN A 95 11.44 -15.55 9.69
C ASN A 95 10.37 -15.10 8.70
N ASN A 96 10.40 -13.84 8.24
CA ASN A 96 9.46 -13.31 7.26
C ASN A 96 9.84 -13.77 5.85
N ILE A 97 11.14 -13.89 5.56
CA ILE A 97 11.62 -14.51 4.32
C ILE A 97 11.15 -15.97 4.22
N ARG A 98 11.21 -16.72 5.33
CA ARG A 98 10.62 -18.06 5.39
C ARG A 98 9.14 -18.03 5.08
N THR A 99 8.35 -17.15 5.70
CA THR A 99 6.91 -17.02 5.38
C THR A 99 6.65 -16.88 3.89
N TYR A 100 7.40 -16.01 3.20
CA TYR A 100 7.33 -15.92 1.74
C TYR A 100 7.66 -17.25 1.06
N ASN A 101 8.77 -17.90 1.45
CA ASN A 101 9.21 -19.18 0.87
C ASN A 101 8.27 -20.35 1.19
N PHE A 102 7.49 -20.30 2.27
CA PHE A 102 6.42 -21.25 2.57
C PHE A 102 5.25 -21.07 1.60
N LEU A 103 4.93 -19.85 1.19
CA LEU A 103 3.71 -19.59 0.41
C LEU A 103 3.95 -19.59 -1.11
N ILE A 104 5.14 -19.19 -1.55
CA ILE A 104 5.50 -19.07 -2.96
C ILE A 104 6.52 -20.14 -3.35
N GLN A 105 6.34 -20.70 -4.55
CA GLN A 105 7.28 -21.62 -5.17
C GLN A 105 8.50 -20.85 -5.69
N SER A 106 9.36 -20.43 -4.76
CA SER A 106 10.53 -19.60 -5.02
C SER A 106 11.76 -20.37 -5.49
N GLY A 107 11.67 -21.68 -5.77
CA GLY A 107 12.80 -22.53 -6.17
C GLY A 107 13.82 -22.87 -5.07
N VAL A 108 13.70 -22.28 -3.88
CA VAL A 108 14.45 -22.68 -2.68
C VAL A 108 13.58 -23.56 -1.76
N GLY A 109 14.17 -24.21 -0.75
CA GLY A 109 13.39 -24.93 0.27
C GLY A 109 12.46 -24.00 1.05
N PHE A 110 11.30 -24.50 1.52
CA PHE A 110 10.31 -23.66 2.22
C PHE A 110 10.84 -23.06 3.53
N SER A 111 11.76 -23.74 4.22
CA SER A 111 12.43 -23.26 5.43
C SER A 111 13.66 -22.38 5.15
N SER A 112 13.97 -22.13 3.88
CA SER A 112 15.09 -21.29 3.46
C SER A 112 14.91 -19.85 3.91
N THR A 113 16.00 -19.22 4.31
CA THR A 113 16.08 -17.79 4.63
C THR A 113 16.62 -16.97 3.46
N SER A 114 16.73 -17.56 2.26
CA SER A 114 17.17 -16.85 1.05
C SER A 114 16.02 -16.03 0.47
N ALA A 115 16.31 -14.76 0.17
CA ALA A 115 15.43 -13.84 -0.55
C ALA A 115 15.87 -13.63 -2.02
N ALA A 116 16.65 -14.56 -2.59
CA ALA A 116 17.17 -14.47 -3.96
C ALA A 116 16.07 -14.42 -5.02
N ASN A 117 14.95 -15.12 -4.76
CA ASN A 117 13.79 -15.23 -5.66
C ASN A 117 12.55 -14.52 -5.07
N TYR A 118 12.79 -13.49 -4.26
CA TYR A 118 11.74 -12.62 -3.76
C TYR A 118 11.20 -11.71 -4.88
N SER A 119 9.87 -11.58 -4.94
CA SER A 119 9.17 -10.70 -5.87
C SER A 119 8.14 -9.86 -5.10
N PRO A 120 8.20 -8.51 -5.21
CA PRO A 120 7.16 -7.63 -4.69
C PRO A 120 5.75 -7.97 -5.19
N ALA A 121 5.57 -8.33 -6.48
CA ALA A 121 4.27 -8.76 -7.01
C ALA A 121 3.73 -9.99 -6.28
N ALA A 122 4.57 -11.02 -6.06
CA ALA A 122 4.18 -12.21 -5.31
C ALA A 122 3.90 -11.91 -3.82
N HIS A 123 4.65 -10.97 -3.22
CA HIS A 123 4.39 -10.51 -1.85
C HIS A 123 3.04 -9.78 -1.76
N LYS A 124 2.77 -8.78 -2.62
CA LYS A 124 1.47 -8.09 -2.69
C LYS A 124 0.31 -9.09 -2.88
N LEU A 125 0.52 -10.12 -3.69
CA LEU A 125 -0.45 -11.18 -3.89
C LEU A 125 -0.77 -11.93 -2.59
N ILE A 126 0.24 -12.32 -1.80
CA ILE A 126 0.04 -12.96 -0.48
C ILE A 126 -0.82 -12.06 0.40
N LEU A 127 -0.44 -10.79 0.55
CA LEU A 127 -1.14 -9.83 1.41
C LEU A 127 -2.61 -9.68 0.98
N LYS A 128 -2.84 -9.51 -0.32
CA LYS A 128 -4.19 -9.39 -0.90
C LYS A 128 -5.04 -10.63 -0.65
N VAL A 129 -4.52 -11.82 -0.97
CA VAL A 129 -5.31 -13.07 -0.92
C VAL A 129 -5.62 -13.46 0.53
N LEU A 130 -4.68 -13.21 1.45
CA LEU A 130 -4.83 -13.62 2.85
C LEU A 130 -5.38 -12.51 3.75
N GLY A 131 -5.54 -11.28 3.23
CA GLY A 131 -5.98 -10.13 4.01
C GLY A 131 -4.97 -9.73 5.08
N TRP A 132 -3.68 -9.85 4.79
CA TRP A 132 -2.61 -9.48 5.71
C TRP A 132 -2.08 -8.08 5.42
N GLU A 133 -1.74 -7.35 6.48
CA GLU A 133 -1.05 -6.06 6.37
C GLU A 133 0.44 -6.25 6.07
N ASP A 134 1.06 -7.26 6.69
CA ASP A 134 2.47 -7.62 6.54
C ASP A 134 2.67 -9.14 6.57
N LEU A 135 3.82 -9.63 6.09
CA LEU A 135 4.17 -11.04 6.27
C LEU A 135 4.41 -11.34 7.76
N PRO A 136 3.67 -12.27 8.37
CA PRO A 136 3.94 -12.68 9.74
C PRO A 136 5.26 -13.45 9.83
N SER A 137 5.76 -13.64 11.04
CA SER A 137 6.83 -14.62 11.31
C SER A 137 6.35 -16.02 10.91
N TYR A 138 7.21 -16.84 10.28
CA TYR A 138 6.83 -18.19 9.86
C TYR A 138 6.30 -19.05 11.02
N ALA A 139 6.78 -18.79 12.24
CA ALA A 139 6.34 -19.50 13.44
C ALA A 139 4.82 -19.42 13.65
N ILE A 140 4.19 -18.32 13.23
CA ILE A 140 2.73 -18.13 13.35
C ILE A 140 1.98 -19.06 12.40
N ILE A 141 2.48 -19.22 11.17
CA ILE A 141 1.82 -20.03 10.13
C ILE A 141 2.22 -21.51 10.16
N TYR A 142 3.33 -21.82 10.84
CA TYR A 142 3.85 -23.18 10.99
C TYR A 142 3.03 -24.01 11.99
N VAL A 143 2.50 -23.38 13.03
CA VAL A 143 1.66 -24.07 14.03
C VAL A 143 0.43 -24.65 13.35
N GLY A 144 0.24 -25.96 13.51
CA GLY A 144 -0.89 -26.68 12.92
C GLY A 144 -0.89 -26.74 11.39
N ASP A 145 0.26 -26.53 10.74
CA ASP A 145 0.41 -26.56 9.27
C ASP A 145 -0.48 -25.57 8.51
N ALA A 146 -0.87 -24.44 9.12
CA ALA A 146 -1.77 -23.46 8.52
C ALA A 146 -1.27 -22.93 7.16
N TYR A 147 0.06 -22.87 6.97
CA TYR A 147 0.69 -22.50 5.70
C TYR A 147 0.23 -23.33 4.50
N LYS A 148 -0.15 -24.60 4.67
CA LYS A 148 -0.65 -25.46 3.58
C LYS A 148 -1.98 -24.92 3.03
N ALA A 149 -2.88 -24.57 3.94
CA ALA A 149 -4.17 -23.98 3.58
C ALA A 149 -4.00 -22.59 2.96
N TYR A 150 -3.06 -21.77 3.46
CA TYR A 150 -2.75 -20.48 2.87
C TYR A 150 -2.17 -20.60 1.46
N ALA A 151 -1.24 -21.53 1.23
CA ALA A 151 -0.69 -21.80 -0.09
C ALA A 151 -1.78 -22.29 -1.06
N ALA A 152 -2.71 -23.13 -0.61
CA ALA A 152 -3.86 -23.56 -1.42
C ALA A 152 -4.76 -22.38 -1.83
N LYS A 153 -5.09 -21.47 -0.91
CA LYS A 153 -5.87 -20.25 -1.23
C LYS A 153 -5.17 -19.37 -2.28
N ILE A 154 -3.85 -19.24 -2.16
CA ILE A 154 -3.04 -18.50 -3.15
C ILE A 154 -3.07 -19.22 -4.50
N ALA A 155 -2.95 -20.55 -4.51
CA ALA A 155 -3.03 -21.36 -5.72
C ALA A 155 -4.38 -21.17 -6.45
N ASP A 156 -5.49 -21.28 -5.72
CA ASP A 156 -6.84 -21.08 -6.25
C ASP A 156 -7.01 -19.69 -6.87
N TYR A 157 -6.52 -18.66 -6.18
CA TYR A 157 -6.56 -17.29 -6.70
C TYR A 157 -5.72 -17.14 -7.98
N ILE A 158 -4.48 -17.66 -8.00
CA ILE A 158 -3.61 -17.58 -9.18
C ILE A 158 -4.27 -18.28 -10.36
N ALA A 159 -4.83 -19.47 -10.15
CA ALA A 159 -5.52 -20.23 -11.18
C ALA A 159 -6.73 -19.46 -11.74
N ALA A 160 -7.58 -18.92 -10.86
CA ALA A 160 -8.74 -18.14 -11.27
C ALA A 160 -8.35 -16.86 -12.03
N TYR A 161 -7.34 -16.13 -11.55
CA TYR A 161 -6.86 -14.92 -12.21
C TYR A 161 -6.28 -15.24 -13.60
N ASN A 162 -5.39 -16.23 -13.70
CA ASN A 162 -4.75 -16.58 -14.97
C ASN A 162 -5.77 -17.13 -15.98
N ALA A 163 -6.78 -17.87 -15.54
CA ALA A 163 -7.88 -18.33 -16.40
C ALA A 163 -8.72 -17.16 -16.93
N ALA A 164 -8.97 -16.13 -16.11
CA ALA A 164 -9.66 -14.92 -16.52
C ALA A 164 -8.78 -13.98 -17.38
N ASN A 165 -7.46 -14.12 -17.34
CA ASN A 165 -6.48 -13.25 -17.99
C ASN A 165 -5.43 -14.05 -18.81
N PRO A 166 -5.85 -14.83 -19.83
CA PRO A 166 -4.96 -15.79 -20.51
C PRO A 166 -3.76 -15.15 -21.24
N GLY A 167 -3.87 -13.88 -21.65
CA GLY A 167 -2.78 -13.13 -22.29
C GLY A 167 -1.90 -12.32 -21.32
N ASN A 168 -2.24 -12.31 -20.03
CA ASN A 168 -1.54 -11.52 -19.02
C ASN A 168 -1.52 -12.25 -17.66
N PRO A 169 -0.80 -13.38 -17.56
CA PRO A 169 -0.72 -14.13 -16.30
C PRO A 169 0.05 -13.35 -15.23
N LEU A 170 -0.13 -13.73 -13.96
CA LEU A 170 0.66 -13.17 -12.86
C LEU A 170 2.13 -13.61 -12.99
N LEU A 171 3.03 -12.65 -13.13
CA LEU A 171 4.47 -12.87 -13.28
C LEU A 171 5.26 -12.25 -12.11
N HIS A 172 6.40 -12.86 -11.79
CA HIS A 172 7.37 -12.28 -10.88
C HIS A 172 7.97 -11.00 -11.51
N ASP A 173 8.03 -9.93 -10.73
CA ASP A 173 8.53 -8.60 -11.13
C ASP A 173 10.00 -8.34 -10.72
N ASP A 174 10.55 -9.18 -9.85
CA ASP A 174 11.92 -9.08 -9.33
C ASP A 174 12.51 -10.44 -8.93
N GLY A 175 13.79 -10.44 -8.52
CA GLY A 175 14.53 -11.62 -8.09
C GLY A 175 14.94 -12.53 -9.25
N GLY A 176 15.52 -13.68 -8.92
CA GLY A 176 15.99 -14.65 -9.92
C GLY A 176 14.88 -15.30 -10.76
N LEU A 177 13.61 -15.09 -10.40
CA LEU A 177 12.44 -15.58 -11.13
C LEU A 177 11.75 -14.49 -11.96
N LYS A 178 12.32 -13.27 -12.05
CA LYS A 178 11.71 -12.16 -12.80
C LYS A 178 11.26 -12.58 -14.21
N GLY A 179 10.03 -12.25 -14.55
CA GLY A 179 9.38 -12.60 -15.82
C GLY A 179 8.78 -14.00 -15.87
N GLN A 180 9.00 -14.85 -14.87
CA GLN A 180 8.39 -16.19 -14.80
C GLN A 180 7.02 -16.15 -14.09
N PRO A 181 6.12 -17.11 -14.38
CA PRO A 181 4.83 -17.21 -13.71
C PRO A 181 4.95 -17.36 -12.20
N ILE A 182 4.14 -16.60 -11.45
CA ILE A 182 4.00 -16.78 -10.00
C ILE A 182 3.25 -18.09 -9.76
N GLN A 183 3.80 -18.92 -8.87
CA GLN A 183 3.18 -20.17 -8.43
C GLN A 183 3.16 -20.22 -6.90
N ALA A 184 2.04 -20.66 -6.34
CA ALA A 184 1.98 -21.04 -4.94
C ALA A 184 2.82 -22.29 -4.69
N ARG A 185 3.35 -22.43 -3.47
CA ARG A 185 4.05 -23.66 -3.08
C ARG A 185 3.06 -24.84 -2.97
N VAL A 186 3.50 -26.01 -3.44
CA VAL A 186 2.79 -27.28 -3.30
C VAL A 186 3.44 -28.09 -2.17
N TYR A 187 2.60 -28.78 -1.38
CA TYR A 187 2.98 -29.53 -0.18
C TYR A 187 2.49 -30.97 -0.22
#